data_AF-A0A535B4V2-F1
#
_entry.id   AF-A0A535B4V2-F1
#
_cell.length_a   1.000
_cell.length_b   1.000
_cell.length_c   1.000
_cell.angle_alpha   90.00
_cell.angle_beta   90.00
_cell.angle_gamma   90.00
#
_symmetry.space_group_name_H-M   'P 1'
#
loop_
_entity.id
_entity.type
_entity.pdbx_description
1 polymer ?
#
loop_
_entity_poly.entity_id
_entity_poly.type
_entity_poly.pdbx_seq_one_letter_code
_entity_poly.pdbx_strand_id
1 'polypeptide(L)'
;MKTDLRAWLNAVESHGEVKTVDGADWNKEIGTVVELNAKARGPALLFDNIKDYPAGFRLLAGAMSSAKRLSLTLGMPLDLEGLDLIHSMKDKMRGWSDDLDEFPPMAVKDGAIFQNVDEGARVNLLKFPALYRHRLGGDPARAQRRLGQSRHLPGDGS
;
A
#
# COMPACT_ATOMS: atom_id res chain seq x y z
N MET A 1 12.37 -2.08 -16.23
CA MET A 1 11.63 -2.92 -15.27
C MET A 1 11.36 -2.10 -14.01
N LYS A 2 10.15 -2.12 -13.45
CA LYS A 2 9.84 -1.43 -12.19
C LYS A 2 10.23 -2.37 -11.07
N THR A 3 11.33 -2.08 -10.38
CA THR A 3 11.96 -3.00 -9.41
C THR A 3 11.45 -2.81 -7.98
N ASP A 4 10.84 -1.66 -7.68
CA ASP A 4 10.28 -1.37 -6.36
C ASP A 4 9.09 -0.39 -6.43
N LEU A 5 8.46 -0.14 -5.27
CA LEU A 5 7.32 0.77 -5.14
C LEU A 5 7.65 2.24 -5.50
N ARG A 6 8.90 2.68 -5.29
CA ARG A 6 9.31 4.06 -5.60
C ARG A 6 9.38 4.27 -7.11
N ALA A 7 10.01 3.33 -7.81
CA ALA A 7 10.04 3.29 -9.27
C ALA A 7 8.62 3.14 -9.85
N TRP A 8 7.76 2.34 -9.20
CA TRP A 8 6.35 2.22 -9.59
C TRP A 8 5.61 3.55 -9.46
N LEU A 9 5.77 4.28 -8.35
CA LEU A 9 5.12 5.59 -8.14
C LEU A 9 5.51 6.59 -9.24
N ASN A 10 6.80 6.70 -9.56
CA ASN A 10 7.28 7.59 -10.63
C ASN A 10 6.64 7.25 -11.99
N ALA A 11 6.52 5.96 -12.32
CA ALA A 11 5.92 5.53 -13.56
C ALA A 11 4.40 5.79 -13.62
N VAL A 12 3.71 5.61 -12.50
CA VAL A 12 2.27 5.89 -12.41
C VAL A 12 2.01 7.40 -12.50
N GLU A 13 2.88 8.21 -11.89
CA GLU A 13 2.86 9.67 -11.98
C GLU A 13 3.07 10.15 -13.41
N SER A 14 4.00 9.57 -14.16
CA SER A 14 4.19 9.92 -15.58
C SER A 14 2.97 9.62 -16.47
N HIS A 15 2.02 8.81 -15.98
CA HIS A 15 0.75 8.52 -16.65
C HIS A 15 -0.45 9.29 -16.08
N GLY A 16 -0.24 10.19 -15.11
CA GLY A 16 -1.29 10.96 -14.44
C GLY A 16 -2.19 10.11 -13.53
N GLU A 17 -1.73 8.91 -13.14
CA GLU A 17 -2.53 7.91 -12.44
C GLU A 17 -2.31 7.93 -10.91
N VAL A 18 -1.55 8.89 -10.38
CA VAL A 18 -1.40 9.15 -8.94
C VAL A 18 -1.52 10.64 -8.66
N LYS A 19 -2.11 10.99 -7.52
CA LYS A 19 -2.21 12.36 -7.02
C LYS A 19 -1.74 12.41 -5.58
N THR A 20 -0.90 13.39 -5.27
CA THR A 20 -0.46 13.66 -3.90
C THR A 20 -1.51 14.51 -3.16
N VAL A 21 -1.78 14.14 -1.91
CA VAL A 21 -2.65 14.87 -0.98
C VAL A 21 -1.81 15.23 0.24
N ASP A 22 -1.66 16.52 0.52
CA ASP A 22 -0.78 17.02 1.58
C ASP A 22 -1.59 17.45 2.82
N GLY A 23 -1.11 17.14 4.01
CA GLY A 23 -1.66 17.69 5.26
C GLY A 23 -2.97 17.06 5.73
N ALA A 24 -3.39 15.94 5.15
CA ALA A 24 -4.68 15.31 5.47
C ALA A 24 -4.73 14.79 6.92
N ASP A 25 -5.91 14.87 7.53
CA ASP A 25 -6.17 14.28 8.84
C ASP A 25 -6.41 12.76 8.71
N TRP A 26 -5.57 11.97 9.37
CA TRP A 26 -5.73 10.52 9.39
C TRP A 26 -7.08 10.10 10.02
N ASN A 27 -7.61 10.93 10.91
CA ASN A 27 -8.86 10.68 11.62
C ASN A 27 -10.05 11.08 10.75
N LYS A 28 -10.62 10.08 10.06
CA LYS A 28 -11.82 10.13 9.20
C LYS A 28 -11.64 10.82 7.84
N GLU A 29 -10.79 11.83 7.69
CA GLU A 29 -10.64 12.53 6.40
C GLU A 29 -10.03 11.60 5.35
N ILE A 30 -8.84 11.03 5.59
CA ILE A 30 -8.20 10.11 4.63
C ILE A 30 -9.15 8.99 4.21
N GLY A 31 -9.83 8.34 5.18
CA GLY A 31 -10.78 7.27 4.88
C GLY A 31 -11.94 7.73 3.97
N THR A 32 -12.47 8.92 4.22
CA THR A 32 -13.56 9.51 3.43
C THR A 32 -13.09 9.87 2.02
N VAL A 33 -11.92 10.52 1.91
CA VAL A 33 -11.31 10.89 0.62
C VAL A 33 -11.05 9.64 -0.23
N VAL A 34 -10.48 8.59 0.38
CA VAL A 34 -10.24 7.31 -0.31
C VAL A 34 -11.55 6.70 -0.81
N GLU A 35 -12.62 6.71 -0.01
CA GLU A 35 -13.91 6.16 -0.42
C GLU A 35 -14.54 6.95 -1.57
N LEU A 36 -14.54 8.29 -1.49
CA LEU A 36 -15.07 9.15 -2.55
C LEU A 36 -14.27 9.00 -3.84
N ASN A 37 -12.94 8.99 -3.74
CA ASN A 37 -12.05 8.80 -4.88
C ASN A 37 -12.25 7.43 -5.55
N ALA A 38 -12.45 6.36 -4.76
CA ALA A 38 -12.74 5.04 -5.30
C ALA A 38 -14.09 5.00 -6.05
N LYS A 39 -15.13 5.65 -5.52
CA LYS A 39 -16.45 5.78 -6.20
C LYS A 39 -16.34 6.56 -7.51
N ALA A 40 -15.51 7.61 -7.52
CA ALA A 40 -15.23 8.41 -8.71
C ALA A 40 -14.27 7.72 -9.70
N ARG A 41 -13.75 6.51 -9.38
CA ARG A 41 -12.72 5.81 -10.16
C ARG A 41 -11.48 6.68 -10.42
N GLY A 42 -11.10 7.49 -9.43
CA GLY A 42 -10.00 8.44 -9.53
C GLY A 42 -8.59 7.79 -9.53
N PRO A 43 -7.55 8.64 -9.57
CA PRO A 43 -6.16 8.20 -9.52
C PRO A 43 -5.85 7.51 -8.18
N ALA A 44 -4.71 6.84 -8.07
CA ALA A 44 -4.16 6.49 -6.76
C ALA A 44 -3.90 7.75 -5.93
N LEU A 45 -4.04 7.68 -4.62
CA LEU A 45 -3.78 8.79 -3.72
C LEU A 45 -2.55 8.51 -2.87
N LEU A 46 -1.58 9.41 -2.93
CA LEU A 46 -0.41 9.40 -2.07
C LEU A 46 -0.57 10.51 -1.03
N PHE A 47 -0.90 10.14 0.20
CA PHE A 47 -1.00 11.08 1.30
C PHE A 47 0.39 11.33 1.91
N ASP A 48 0.75 12.60 2.06
CA ASP A 48 2.00 13.06 2.67
C ASP A 48 1.72 14.12 3.75
N ASN A 49 2.70 14.37 4.61
CA ASN A 49 2.60 15.29 5.74
C ASN A 49 1.32 15.09 6.57
N ILE A 50 0.98 13.82 6.82
CA ILE A 50 -0.25 13.43 7.52
C ILE A 50 -0.22 14.00 8.94
N LYS A 51 -1.30 14.67 9.34
CA LYS A 51 -1.42 15.30 10.66
C LYS A 51 -1.14 14.30 11.79
N ASP A 52 -0.47 14.75 12.85
CA ASP A 52 -0.04 13.95 14.02
C ASP A 52 1.01 12.86 13.73
N TYR A 53 1.47 12.71 12.48
CA TYR A 53 2.56 11.80 12.13
C TYR A 53 3.82 12.56 11.73
N PRO A 54 5.02 12.01 11.96
CA PRO A 54 6.26 12.62 11.49
C PRO A 54 6.29 12.71 9.95
N ALA A 55 6.95 13.75 9.42
CA ALA A 55 7.18 13.88 7.99
C ALA A 55 7.90 12.64 7.42
N GLY A 56 7.56 12.27 6.18
CA GLY A 56 8.08 11.07 5.51
C GLY A 56 7.26 9.79 5.74
N PHE A 57 6.35 9.77 6.71
CA PHE A 57 5.37 8.70 6.89
C PHE A 57 4.17 8.91 5.96
N ARG A 58 4.22 8.26 4.80
CA ARG A 58 3.24 8.42 3.72
C ARG A 58 2.26 7.26 3.64
N LEU A 59 1.12 7.49 3.01
CA LEU A 59 0.09 6.47 2.79
C LEU A 59 -0.35 6.43 1.34
N LEU A 60 -0.24 5.27 0.70
CA LEU A 60 -0.73 5.04 -0.67
C LEU A 60 -2.08 4.29 -0.64
N ALA A 61 -3.08 4.84 -1.32
CA ALA A 61 -4.39 4.22 -1.48
C ALA A 61 -4.77 4.08 -2.97
N GLY A 62 -5.51 3.01 -3.30
CA GLY A 62 -6.03 2.79 -4.65
C GLY A 62 -5.00 2.36 -5.69
N ALA A 63 -3.85 1.82 -5.25
CA ALA A 63 -2.70 1.50 -6.10
C ALA A 63 -3.05 0.64 -7.32
N MET A 64 -3.90 -0.39 -7.15
CA MET A 64 -4.32 -1.30 -8.23
C MET A 64 -5.82 -1.20 -8.55
N SER A 65 -6.46 -0.09 -8.19
CA SER A 65 -7.92 0.08 -8.32
C SER A 65 -8.38 0.62 -9.68
N SER A 66 -7.53 0.58 -10.70
CA SER A 66 -7.88 0.87 -12.10
C SER A 66 -7.24 -0.14 -13.04
N ALA A 67 -7.85 -0.36 -14.21
CA ALA A 67 -7.32 -1.22 -15.27
C ALA A 67 -5.89 -0.80 -15.66
N LYS A 68 -5.70 0.50 -15.95
CA LYS A 68 -4.41 1.06 -16.35
C LYS A 68 -3.33 0.88 -15.27
N ARG A 69 -3.65 1.11 -13.99
CA ARG A 69 -2.68 0.90 -12.89
C ARG A 69 -2.37 -0.57 -12.68
N LEU A 70 -3.36 -1.44 -12.83
CA LEU A 70 -3.15 -2.89 -12.78
C LEU A 70 -2.23 -3.33 -13.93
N SER A 71 -2.49 -2.89 -15.17
CA SER A 71 -1.61 -3.15 -16.32
C SER A 71 -0.19 -2.62 -16.11
N LEU A 72 -0.04 -1.40 -15.59
CA LEU A 72 1.27 -0.84 -15.24
C LEU A 72 2.01 -1.69 -14.21
N THR A 73 1.30 -2.25 -13.23
CA THR A 73 1.85 -3.08 -12.15
C THR A 73 2.32 -4.42 -12.68
N LEU A 74 1.50 -5.05 -13.53
CA LEU A 74 1.78 -6.36 -14.09
C LEU A 74 2.63 -6.30 -15.37
N GLY A 75 3.03 -5.10 -15.81
CA GLY A 75 3.78 -4.92 -17.06
C GLY A 75 3.00 -5.42 -18.29
N MET A 76 1.70 -5.15 -18.34
CA MET A 76 0.82 -5.48 -19.47
C MET A 76 0.56 -4.24 -20.33
N PRO A 77 0.08 -4.40 -21.58
CA PRO A 77 -0.36 -3.28 -22.41
C PRO A 77 -1.42 -2.41 -21.69
N LEU A 78 -1.34 -1.09 -21.90
CA LEU A 78 -2.13 -0.10 -21.15
C LEU A 78 -3.52 0.15 -21.74
N ASP A 79 -3.77 -0.34 -22.94
CA ASP A 79 -5.02 -0.30 -23.70
C ASP A 79 -5.95 -1.49 -23.40
N LEU A 80 -5.51 -2.44 -22.56
CA LEU A 80 -6.33 -3.56 -22.13
C LEU A 80 -7.41 -3.14 -21.13
N GLU A 81 -8.65 -3.57 -21.40
CA GLU A 81 -9.80 -3.33 -20.53
C GLU A 81 -10.68 -4.59 -20.41
N GLY A 82 -11.64 -4.55 -19.47
CA GLY A 82 -12.70 -5.54 -19.35
C GLY A 82 -12.22 -7.00 -19.32
N LEU A 83 -12.78 -7.82 -20.20
CA LEU A 83 -12.46 -9.25 -20.29
C LEU A 83 -11.05 -9.52 -20.84
N ASP A 84 -10.57 -8.69 -21.77
CA ASP A 84 -9.24 -8.86 -22.37
C ASP A 84 -8.14 -8.66 -21.34
N LEU A 85 -8.32 -7.69 -20.45
CA LEU A 85 -7.45 -7.50 -19.28
C LEU A 85 -7.45 -8.72 -18.37
N ILE A 86 -8.63 -9.30 -18.09
CA ILE A 86 -8.76 -10.48 -17.21
C ILE A 86 -8.08 -11.70 -17.83
N HIS A 87 -8.27 -11.94 -19.13
CA HIS A 87 -7.63 -13.05 -19.85
C HIS A 87 -6.11 -12.89 -19.87
N SER A 88 -5.62 -11.71 -20.27
CA SER A 88 -4.18 -11.41 -20.29
C SER A 88 -3.54 -11.57 -18.91
N MET A 89 -4.24 -11.13 -17.86
CA MET A 89 -3.78 -11.29 -16.48
C MET A 89 -3.70 -12.77 -16.08
N LYS A 90 -4.70 -13.59 -16.43
CA LYS A 90 -4.69 -15.03 -16.15
C LYS A 90 -3.54 -15.75 -16.85
N ASP A 91 -3.33 -15.46 -18.13
CA ASP A 91 -2.26 -16.09 -18.91
C ASP A 91 -0.89 -15.71 -18.36
N LYS A 92 -0.72 -14.44 -17.99
CA LYS A 92 0.51 -13.95 -17.36
C LYS A 92 0.79 -14.60 -16.00
N MET A 93 -0.24 -14.74 -15.15
CA MET A 93 -0.10 -15.42 -13.86
C MET A 93 0.23 -16.90 -14.00
N ARG A 94 -0.30 -17.58 -15.02
CA ARG A 94 0.06 -18.97 -15.34
C ARG A 94 1.52 -19.08 -15.76
N GLY A 95 1.96 -18.27 -16.73
CA GLY A 95 3.36 -18.27 -17.16
C GLY A 95 4.32 -17.99 -16.00
N TRP A 96 4.02 -17.02 -15.13
CA TRP A 96 4.81 -16.81 -13.92
C TRP A 96 4.85 -18.01 -12.99
N SER A 97 3.75 -18.75 -12.85
CA SER A 97 3.67 -19.96 -12.03
C SER A 97 4.49 -21.10 -12.61
N ASP A 98 4.50 -21.23 -13.94
CA ASP A 98 5.22 -22.27 -14.67
C ASP A 98 6.74 -22.00 -14.65
N ASP A 99 7.14 -20.73 -14.70
CA ASP A 99 8.55 -20.30 -14.73
C ASP A 99 9.13 -20.03 -13.33
N LEU A 100 8.39 -20.28 -12.22
CA LEU A 100 8.83 -19.91 -10.86
C LEU A 100 10.23 -20.45 -10.51
N ASP A 101 10.52 -21.68 -10.93
CA ASP A 101 11.78 -22.36 -10.65
C ASP A 101 12.97 -21.72 -11.39
N GLU A 102 12.73 -20.97 -12.47
CA GLU A 102 13.76 -20.26 -13.23
C GLU A 102 14.17 -18.93 -12.57
N PHE A 103 13.34 -18.39 -11.68
CA PHE A 103 13.54 -17.09 -11.04
C PHE A 103 13.60 -17.18 -9.51
N PRO A 104 14.59 -17.92 -8.94
CA PRO A 104 14.71 -18.03 -7.50
C PRO A 104 15.01 -16.66 -6.86
N PRO A 105 14.50 -16.40 -5.64
CA PRO A 105 14.78 -15.15 -4.94
C PRO A 105 16.28 -15.06 -4.62
N MET A 106 16.87 -13.90 -4.93
CA MET A 106 18.27 -13.61 -4.62
C MET A 106 18.39 -13.04 -3.21
N ALA A 107 19.09 -13.75 -2.32
CA ALA A 107 19.41 -13.23 -0.99
C ALA A 107 20.37 -12.02 -1.11
N VAL A 108 19.99 -10.91 -0.49
CA VAL A 108 20.80 -9.68 -0.43
C VAL A 108 21.08 -9.30 1.02
N LYS A 109 22.25 -8.71 1.27
CA LYS A 109 22.69 -8.32 2.62
C LYS A 109 22.20 -6.95 3.06
N ASP A 110 21.81 -6.11 2.10
CA ASP A 110 21.39 -4.73 2.32
C ASP A 110 20.43 -4.30 1.20
N GLY A 111 19.81 -3.13 1.36
CA GLY A 111 18.78 -2.60 0.50
C GLY A 111 18.00 -1.49 1.20
N ALA A 112 17.27 -0.72 0.42
CA ALA A 112 16.58 0.47 0.94
C ALA A 112 15.48 0.17 1.99
N ILE A 113 15.11 -1.10 2.20
CA ILE A 113 14.22 -1.52 3.29
C ILE A 113 14.91 -1.49 4.68
N PHE A 114 16.24 -1.54 4.73
CA PHE A 114 17.02 -1.55 5.98
C PHE A 114 17.40 -0.16 6.50
N GLN A 115 16.94 0.91 5.83
CA GLN A 115 17.31 2.29 6.18
C GLN A 115 16.76 2.77 7.54
N ASN A 116 15.74 2.10 8.09
CA ASN A 116 15.13 2.44 9.38
C ASN A 116 14.88 1.17 10.19
N VAL A 117 15.54 1.03 11.36
CA VAL A 117 15.49 -0.18 12.19
C VAL A 117 15.07 0.16 13.63
N ASP A 118 13.87 -0.27 14.01
CA ASP A 118 13.37 -0.21 15.38
C ASP A 118 13.34 -1.60 16.00
N GLU A 119 13.96 -1.75 17.16
CA GLU A 119 14.07 -3.00 17.88
C GLU A 119 13.65 -2.84 19.35
N GLY A 120 13.13 -3.93 19.94
CA GLY A 120 12.74 -3.98 21.35
C GLY A 120 11.77 -2.86 21.72
N ALA A 121 12.16 -2.03 22.69
CA ALA A 121 11.35 -0.92 23.19
C ALA A 121 11.09 0.19 22.15
N ARG A 122 11.87 0.28 21.06
CA ARG A 122 11.63 1.24 19.97
C ARG A 122 10.49 0.84 19.05
N VAL A 123 10.06 -0.43 19.05
CA VAL A 123 8.98 -0.92 18.19
C VAL A 123 7.65 -0.31 18.62
N ASN A 124 7.17 0.65 17.84
CA ASN A 124 5.88 1.30 18.02
C ASN A 124 5.09 1.25 16.70
N LEU A 125 4.03 0.44 16.63
CA LEU A 125 3.17 0.35 15.43
C LEU A 125 2.34 1.62 15.20
N LEU A 126 2.06 2.38 16.27
CA LEU A 126 1.29 3.62 16.18
C LEU A 126 2.10 4.79 15.59
N LYS A 127 3.39 4.59 15.29
CA LYS A 127 4.18 5.58 14.56
C LYS A 127 3.81 5.64 13.07
N PHE A 128 3.09 4.64 12.55
CA PHE A 128 2.69 4.57 11.15
C PHE A 128 1.23 5.00 10.95
N PRO A 129 0.93 5.78 9.90
CA PRO A 129 -0.43 6.19 9.58
C PRO A 129 -1.25 4.97 9.19
N ALA A 130 -2.30 4.69 9.95
CA ALA A 130 -3.23 3.60 9.69
C ALA A 130 -4.54 4.13 9.10
N LEU A 131 -5.00 3.52 8.01
CA LEU A 131 -6.33 3.81 7.46
C LEU A 131 -7.43 3.40 8.44
N TYR A 132 -8.24 4.36 8.86
CA TYR A 132 -9.50 4.08 9.54
C TYR A 132 -10.68 4.18 8.56
N ARG A 133 -11.52 3.14 8.50
CA ARG A 133 -12.76 3.13 7.68
C ARG A 133 -13.99 3.19 8.58
N HIS A 134 -14.84 4.21 8.36
CA HIS A 134 -16.07 4.48 9.12
C HIS A 134 -17.04 3.29 9.19
N ARG A 135 -17.07 2.41 8.17
CA ARG A 135 -18.01 1.26 8.12
C ARG A 135 -17.77 0.20 9.21
N LEU A 136 -16.62 0.23 9.90
CA LEU A 136 -16.34 -0.70 11.00
C LEU A 136 -16.94 -0.26 12.35
N GLY A 137 -17.73 0.82 12.39
CA GLY A 137 -18.59 1.15 13.54
C GLY A 137 -17.86 1.40 14.86
N GLY A 138 -16.58 1.77 14.80
CA GLY A 138 -15.73 1.97 15.98
C GLY A 138 -15.36 3.42 16.24
N ASP A 139 -14.76 3.65 17.40
CA ASP A 139 -13.94 4.84 17.64
C ASP A 139 -12.54 4.58 17.00
N PRO A 140 -12.04 5.45 16.09
CA PRO A 140 -10.71 5.33 15.50
C PRO A 140 -9.59 5.16 16.54
N ALA A 141 -9.69 5.84 17.68
CA ALA A 141 -8.73 5.70 18.77
C ALA A 141 -8.83 4.32 19.44
N ARG A 142 -10.00 3.65 19.40
CA ARG A 142 -10.20 2.29 19.90
C ARG A 142 -9.65 1.22 18.95
N ALA A 143 -9.67 1.46 17.63
CA ALA A 143 -9.04 0.57 16.65
C ALA A 143 -7.50 0.58 16.78
N GLN A 144 -6.90 1.76 16.95
CA GLN A 144 -5.48 1.90 17.26
C GLN A 144 -5.12 1.33 18.64
N ARG A 145 -5.95 1.54 19.66
CA ARG A 145 -5.76 0.90 20.98
C ARG A 145 -5.83 -0.63 20.90
N ARG A 146 -6.68 -1.24 20.08
CA ARG A 146 -6.71 -2.70 19.86
C ARG A 146 -5.43 -3.21 19.21
N LEU A 147 -4.88 -2.48 18.24
CA LEU A 147 -3.57 -2.80 17.66
C LEU A 147 -2.47 -2.71 18.74
N GLY A 148 -2.51 -1.69 19.60
CA GLY A 148 -1.57 -1.53 20.72
C GLY A 148 -1.76 -2.52 21.89
N GLN A 149 -2.98 -3.02 22.12
CA GLN A 149 -3.33 -3.89 23.26
C GLN A 149 -3.27 -5.39 22.95
N SER A 150 -3.02 -5.81 21.70
CA SER A 150 -2.73 -7.21 21.36
C SER A 150 -1.41 -7.76 21.95
N ARG A 151 -0.81 -7.04 22.92
CA ARG A 151 0.50 -7.26 23.54
C ARG A 151 0.46 -7.94 24.91
N HIS A 152 -0.58 -8.70 25.23
CA HIS A 152 -0.54 -9.60 26.39
C HIS A 152 -0.97 -11.01 26.02
N LEU A 153 -0.10 -11.70 25.28
CA LEU A 153 0.01 -13.15 25.44
C LEU A 153 0.90 -13.36 26.68
N PRO A 154 0.45 -14.13 27.69
CA PRO A 154 1.31 -14.46 28.82
C PRO A 154 2.54 -15.20 28.26
N GLY A 155 3.73 -14.70 28.60
CA GLY A 155 4.96 -15.44 28.41
C GLY A 155 4.81 -16.77 29.14
N ASP A 156 5.02 -17.85 28.41
CA ASP A 156 5.08 -19.20 28.96
C ASP A 156 6.31 -19.24 29.87
N GLY A 157 6.04 -19.14 31.17
CA GLY A 157 7.02 -19.39 32.21
C GLY A 157 7.06 -20.88 32.47
N SER A 158 8.16 -21.54 32.09
CA SER A 158 8.74 -22.71 32.75
C SER A 158 10.19 -22.86 32.29
#